data_AF-A0A2T1KE44-F1
#
_entry.id   AF-A0A2T1KE44-F1
#
_cell.length_a   1.000
_cell.length_b   1.000
_cell.length_c   1.000
_cell.angle_alpha   90.00
_cell.angle_beta   90.00
_cell.angle_gamma   90.00
#
_symmetry.space_group_name_H-M   'P 1'
#
loop_
_entity.id
_entity.type
_entity.pdbx_description
1 polymer ?
#
loop_
_entity_poly.entity_id
_entity_poly.type
_entity_poly.pdbx_seq_one_letter_code
_entity_poly.pdbx_strand_id
1 'polypeptide(L)' 'MQAKSKSKSGRTFDLPSEQEEAEIKAGIGGDPDTRELTDEEFGQLRPIGRPKAEVMINYGQALA' A
#
# COMPACT_ATOMS: atom_id res chain seq x y z
N MET A 1 -3.15 -22.94 11.93
CA MET A 1 -3.53 -23.18 10.52
C MET A 1 -3.48 -21.85 9.78
N GLN A 2 -3.09 -21.84 8.51
CA GLN A 2 -2.94 -20.60 7.74
C GLN A 2 -4.29 -20.21 7.10
N ALA A 3 -4.71 -18.95 7.27
CA ALA A 3 -5.99 -18.46 6.75
C ALA A 3 -5.88 -18.12 5.26
N LYS A 4 -7.03 -18.06 4.56
CA LYS A 4 -7.09 -17.71 3.12
C LYS A 4 -8.05 -16.55 2.88
N SER A 5 -7.68 -15.66 1.96
CA SER A 5 -8.54 -14.57 1.47
C SER A 5 -8.76 -14.68 -0.05
N LYS A 6 -9.79 -14.02 -0.58
CA LYS A 6 -10.10 -14.02 -2.02
C LYS A 6 -10.20 -12.60 -2.58
N SER A 7 -9.67 -12.38 -3.79
CA SER A 7 -9.94 -11.14 -4.54
C SER A 7 -11.37 -11.14 -5.11
N LYS A 8 -11.83 -9.96 -5.54
CA LYS A 8 -13.06 -9.80 -6.33
C LYS A 8 -13.05 -10.61 -7.64
N SER A 9 -11.86 -10.84 -8.22
CA SER A 9 -11.68 -11.67 -9.41
C SER A 9 -11.54 -13.17 -9.11
N GLY A 10 -11.67 -13.59 -7.85
CA GLY A 10 -11.66 -15.00 -7.44
C GLY A 10 -10.28 -15.59 -7.16
N ARG A 11 -9.19 -14.82 -7.25
CA ARG A 11 -7.85 -15.29 -6.86
C ARG A 11 -7.81 -15.54 -5.36
N THR A 12 -7.23 -16.65 -4.95
CA THR A 12 -7.06 -16.99 -3.53
C THR A 12 -5.64 -16.62 -3.09
N PHE A 13 -5.51 -16.04 -1.91
CA PHE A 13 -4.24 -15.68 -1.28
C PHE A 13 -4.17 -16.33 0.10
N ASP A 14 -3.01 -16.86 0.45
CA ASP A 14 -2.74 -17.29 1.82
C ASP A 14 -2.39 -16.03 2.64
N LEU A 15 -3.00 -15.92 3.82
CA LEU A 15 -2.67 -14.90 4.80
C LEU A 15 -1.57 -15.43 5.71
N PRO A 16 -0.73 -14.58 6.31
CA PRO A 16 0.20 -15.01 7.33
C PRO A 16 -0.50 -15.81 8.43
N SER A 17 0.17 -16.85 8.92
CA SER A 17 -0.19 -17.50 10.17
C SER A 17 0.07 -16.54 11.34
N GLU A 18 -0.47 -16.84 12.53
CA GLU A 18 -0.25 -16.02 13.72
C GLU A 18 1.25 -15.87 14.08
N GLN A 19 2.04 -16.92 13.85
CA GLN A 19 3.48 -16.87 14.06
C GLN A 19 4.16 -15.97 13.02
N GLU A 20 3.86 -16.16 11.74
CA GLU A 20 4.42 -15.31 10.67
C GLU A 20 4.03 -13.84 10.86
N GLU A 21 2.78 -13.56 11.26
CA GLU A 21 2.30 -12.21 11.60
C GLU A 21 3.11 -11.59 12.75
N ALA A 22 3.38 -12.38 13.81
CA ALA A 22 4.20 -11.93 14.92
C ALA A 22 5.65 -11.64 14.51
N GLU A 23 6.25 -12.48 13.65
CA GLU A 23 7.59 -12.29 13.11
C GLU A 23 7.66 -11.05 12.18
N ILE A 24 6.66 -10.85 11.32
CA ILE A 24 6.54 -9.65 10.47
C ILE A 24 6.47 -8.39 11.34
N LYS A 25 5.60 -8.40 12.37
CA LYS A 25 5.46 -7.26 13.29
C LYS A 25 6.74 -6.98 14.07
N ALA A 26 7.45 -8.03 14.51
CA ALA A 26 8.74 -7.89 15.18
C ALA A 26 9.81 -7.31 14.23
N GLY A 27 9.81 -7.73 12.97
CA GLY A 27 10.71 -7.17 11.95
C GLY A 27 10.46 -5.68 11.71
N ILE A 28 9.19 -5.28 11.53
CA ILE A 28 8.78 -3.88 11.37
C ILE A 28 9.21 -3.05 12.59
N GLY A 29 8.95 -3.54 13.81
CA GLY A 29 9.32 -2.82 15.05
C GLY A 29 10.83 -2.80 15.34
N GLY A 30 11.60 -3.71 14.75
CA GLY A 30 13.05 -3.77 14.89
C GLY A 30 13.81 -2.88 13.91
N ASP A 31 13.13 -2.32 12.91
CA ASP A 31 13.72 -1.44 11.91
C ASP A 31 13.84 0.00 12.46
N PRO A 32 15.07 0.53 12.65
CA PRO A 32 15.27 1.86 13.23
C PRO A 32 14.70 3.02 12.41
N ASP A 33 14.47 2.82 11.10
CA ASP A 33 13.94 3.85 10.21
C ASP A 33 12.42 3.73 9.97
N THR A 34 11.81 2.67 10.49
CA THR A 34 10.36 2.50 10.41
C THR A 34 9.66 3.50 11.32
N ARG A 35 8.79 4.30 10.72
CA ARG A 35 7.90 5.24 11.42
C ARG A 35 6.52 5.22 10.78
N GLU A 36 5.52 5.49 11.58
CA GLU A 36 4.17 5.74 11.07
C GLU A 36 4.10 7.12 10.40
N LEU A 37 3.22 7.26 9.42
CA LEU A 37 2.93 8.56 8.79
C LEU A 37 1.91 9.31 9.64
N THR A 38 2.12 10.62 9.76
CA THR A 38 1.07 11.51 10.30
C THR A 38 -0.07 11.65 9.29
N ASP A 39 -1.27 12.03 9.76
CA ASP A 39 -2.42 12.27 8.87
C ASP A 39 -2.12 13.35 7.82
N GLU A 40 -1.33 14.36 8.19
CA GLU A 40 -0.90 15.42 7.27
C GLU A 40 0.01 14.89 6.16
N GLU A 41 1.04 14.11 6.52
CA GLU A 41 1.93 13.46 5.55
C GLU A 41 1.17 12.46 4.66
N PHE A 42 0.25 11.70 5.26
CA PHE A 42 -0.60 10.76 4.52
C PHE A 42 -1.47 11.47 3.49
N GLY A 43 -2.01 12.65 3.83
CA GLY A 43 -2.80 13.49 2.93
C GLY A 43 -2.02 14.06 1.74
N GLN A 44 -0.69 14.13 1.82
CA GLN A 44 0.18 14.60 0.74
C GLN A 44 0.58 13.49 -0.23
N LEU A 45 0.30 12.22 0.09
CA LEU A 45 0.65 11.10 -0.79
C LEU A 45 -0.14 11.17 -2.12
N ARG A 46 0.50 10.69 -3.19
CA ARG A 46 -0.20 10.54 -4.46
C ARG A 46 -1.36 9.56 -4.29
N PRO A 47 -2.57 9.89 -4.75
CA PRO A 47 -3.70 8.97 -4.71
C PRO A 47 -3.36 7.65 -5.39
N ILE A 48 -3.71 6.53 -4.75
CA ILE A 48 -3.54 5.21 -5.34
C ILE A 48 -4.56 5.05 -6.48
N GLY A 49 -4.08 4.96 -7.71
CA GLY A 49 -4.91 4.80 -8.91
C GLY A 49 -4.37 5.56 -10.11
N ARG A 50 -5.09 5.52 -11.23
CA ARG A 50 -4.76 6.38 -12.38
C ARG A 50 -4.99 7.84 -11.97
N PRO A 51 -4.15 8.79 -12.42
CA PRO A 51 -4.43 10.21 -12.28
C PRO A 51 -5.84 10.50 -12.79
N LYS A 52 -6.57 11.38 -12.09
CA LYS A 52 -7.85 11.90 -12.60
C LYS A 52 -7.62 12.45 -14.01
N ALA A 53 -8.57 12.26 -14.93
CA ALA A 53 -8.39 12.63 -16.34
C ALA A 53 -7.95 14.10 -16.54
N GLU A 54 -8.45 15.01 -15.69
CA GLU A 54 -8.05 16.43 -15.64
C GLU A 54 -6.54 16.63 -15.42
N VAL A 55 -5.89 15.74 -14.66
CA VAL A 55 -4.45 15.78 -14.41
C VAL A 55 -3.65 15.31 -15.63
N MET A 56 -4.17 14.35 -16.41
CA MET A 56 -3.48 13.87 -17.63
C MET A 56 -3.43 14.93 -18.74
N ILE A 57 -4.41 15.83 -18.83
CA ILE A 57 -4.46 16.88 -19.86
C ILE A 57 -3.30 17.88 -19.71
N ASN A 58 -2.89 18.18 -18.47
CA ASN A 58 -1.84 19.17 -18.19
C ASN A 58 -0.41 18.67 -18.45
N TYR A 59 -0.15 17.35 -18.38
CA TYR A 59 1.17 16.79 -18.71
C TYR A 59 1.44 16.70 -20.22
N GLY A 60 0.39 16.77 -21.06
CA GLY A 60 0.51 16.76 -22.52
C GLY A 60 0.90 18.11 -23.13
N GLN A 61 0.83 19.20 -22.37
CA GLN A 61 1.17 20.56 -22.85
C GLN A 61 2.58 21.02 -22.43
N ALA A 62 3.27 20.27 -21.57
CA ALA A 62 4.63 20.59 -21.12
C ALA A 62 5.75 19.94 -21.98
N LEU A 63 5.40 19.27 -23.08
CA LEU A 63 6.33 18.60 -24.00
C LEU A 63 6.15 19.04 -25.47
N ALA A 64 5.66 20.26 -25.72
CA ALA A 64 5.60 20.86 -27.05
C ALA A 64 6.33 22.20 -27.07
#